data_AF-A0A7C9CRI0-F1
#
_entry.id   AF-A0A7C9CRI0-F1
#
_cell.length_a   1.000
_cell.length_b   1.000
_cell.length_c   1.000
_cell.angle_alpha   90.00
_cell.angle_beta   90.00
_cell.angle_gamma   90.00
#
_symmetry.space_group_name_H-M   'P 1'
#
loop_
_entity.id
_entity.type
_entity.pdbx_description
1 polymer ?
#
loop_
_entity_poly.entity_id
_entity_poly.type
_entity_poly.pdbx_seq_one_letter_code
_entity_poly.pdbx_strand_id
1 'polypeptide(L)'
;PCATQNEVDQSDAINLVNSGCRLLVEGSIMPCNPEAVDVLRKANVVIAPAMAAGAGGIAAGELELNHEFNIMQWSPEDFESKLQVSHLECLLQNLLMQFI
;
A
#
# COMPACT_ATOMS: atom_id res chain seq x y z
N PRO A 1 6.43 3.76 -5.81
CA PRO A 1 5.79 4.96 -6.39
C PRO A 1 4.70 5.47 -5.44
N CYS A 2 4.65 6.77 -5.14
CA CYS A 2 3.83 7.31 -4.05
C CYS A 2 3.37 8.77 -4.20
N ALA A 3 3.55 9.43 -5.34
CA ALA A 3 3.14 10.83 -5.49
C ALA A 3 1.71 10.94 -6.04
N THR A 4 1.43 10.37 -7.22
CA THR A 4 0.11 10.46 -7.87
C THR A 4 -0.28 9.16 -8.57
N GLN A 5 -1.51 9.11 -9.07
CA GLN A 5 -1.96 8.09 -10.01
C GLN A 5 -1.15 8.19 -11.32
N ASN A 6 -0.86 7.06 -11.96
CA ASN A 6 -0.25 6.99 -13.30
C ASN A 6 1.12 7.70 -13.43
N GLU A 7 1.90 7.75 -12.34
CA GLU A 7 3.22 8.38 -12.31
C GLU A 7 4.34 7.52 -12.92
N VAL A 8 4.13 6.19 -13.02
CA VAL A 8 5.09 5.26 -13.61
C VAL A 8 4.55 4.79 -14.96
N ASP A 9 5.26 5.17 -16.03
CA ASP A 9 4.92 4.75 -17.38
C ASP A 9 5.72 3.50 -17.83
N GLN A 10 5.49 3.07 -19.07
CA GLN A 10 6.15 1.89 -19.62
C GLN A 10 7.68 2.04 -19.68
N SER A 11 8.17 3.25 -19.99
CA SER A 11 9.60 3.51 -20.10
C SER A 11 10.28 3.46 -18.73
N ASP A 12 9.62 3.98 -17.70
CA ASP A 12 10.06 3.88 -16.31
C ASP A 12 10.10 2.42 -15.85
N ALA A 13 9.07 1.63 -16.16
CA ALA A 13 9.05 0.21 -15.84
C ALA A 13 10.20 -0.57 -16.48
N ILE A 14 10.53 -0.28 -17.75
CA ILE A 14 11.68 -0.89 -18.43
C ILE A 14 12.99 -0.51 -17.73
N ASN A 15 13.15 0.77 -17.36
CA ASN A 15 14.32 1.25 -16.65
C ASN A 15 14.47 0.58 -15.28
N LEU A 16 13.36 0.43 -14.54
CA LEU A 16 13.33 -0.28 -13.26
C LEU A 16 13.76 -1.74 -13.42
N VAL A 17 13.24 -2.46 -14.41
CA VAL A 17 13.66 -3.84 -14.69
C VAL A 17 15.14 -3.91 -15.04
N ASN A 18 15.63 -3.02 -15.90
CA ASN A 18 17.03 -2.97 -16.31
C ASN A 18 17.98 -2.64 -15.15
N SER A 19 17.53 -1.86 -14.17
CA SER A 19 18.28 -1.59 -12.93
C SER A 19 18.31 -2.78 -11.96
N GLY A 20 17.62 -3.89 -12.27
CA GLY A 20 17.55 -5.08 -11.43
C GLY A 20 16.50 -5.00 -10.34
N CYS A 21 15.49 -4.13 -10.47
CA CYS A 21 14.37 -4.06 -9.56
C CYS A 21 13.64 -5.42 -9.50
N ARG A 22 13.36 -5.90 -8.29
CA ARG A 22 12.64 -7.18 -8.05
C ARG A 22 11.33 -7.00 -7.30
N LEU A 23 11.17 -5.87 -6.63
CA LEU A 23 10.02 -5.54 -5.81
C LEU A 23 9.68 -4.07 -6.04
N LEU A 24 8.43 -3.80 -6.40
CA LEU A 24 7.87 -2.47 -6.51
C LEU A 24 6.70 -2.37 -5.52
N VAL A 25 6.83 -1.50 -4.53
CA VAL A 25 5.76 -1.21 -3.56
C VAL A 25 5.05 0.06 -3.99
N GLU A 26 3.76 -0.07 -4.24
CA GLU A 26 2.88 1.04 -4.56
C GLU A 26 2.42 1.71 -3.26
N GLY A 27 2.53 3.03 -3.21
CA GLY A 27 2.11 3.86 -2.08
C GLY A 27 0.95 4.81 -2.41
N SER A 28 0.75 5.14 -3.68
CA SER A 28 -0.41 5.89 -4.18
C SER A 28 -1.40 4.95 -4.86
N ILE A 29 -2.68 5.35 -4.97
CA ILE A 29 -3.69 4.53 -5.65
C ILE A 29 -3.40 4.50 -7.15
N MET A 30 -3.14 3.30 -7.69
CA MET A 30 -2.85 3.05 -9.10
C MET A 30 -1.69 3.92 -9.66
N PRO A 31 -0.46 3.78 -9.15
CA PRO A 31 0.68 4.57 -9.59
C PRO A 31 1.20 4.18 -10.97
N CYS A 32 1.03 2.92 -11.37
CA CYS A 32 1.56 2.38 -12.61
C CYS A 32 0.48 2.36 -13.68
N ASN A 33 0.82 2.83 -14.88
CA ASN A 33 -0.03 2.63 -16.06
C ASN A 33 -0.17 1.12 -16.37
N PRO A 34 -1.26 0.67 -17.01
CA PRO A 34 -1.44 -0.73 -17.39
C PRO A 34 -0.25 -1.31 -18.16
N GLU A 35 0.35 -0.51 -19.05
CA GLU A 35 1.52 -0.91 -19.84
C GLU A 35 2.77 -1.09 -18.97
N ALA A 36 2.93 -0.27 -17.92
CA ALA A 36 4.01 -0.38 -16.94
C ALA A 36 3.85 -1.65 -16.10
N VAL A 37 2.63 -1.93 -15.64
CA VAL A 37 2.29 -3.15 -14.90
C VAL A 37 2.59 -4.39 -15.74
N ASP A 38 2.28 -4.38 -17.03
CA ASP A 38 2.56 -5.49 -17.94
C ASP A 38 4.07 -5.76 -18.09
N VAL A 39 4.89 -4.70 -18.19
CA VAL A 39 6.35 -4.83 -18.23
C VAL A 39 6.89 -5.44 -16.93
N LEU A 40 6.45 -4.92 -15.79
CA LEU A 40 6.89 -5.37 -14.46
C LEU A 40 6.50 -6.85 -14.22
N ARG A 41 5.27 -7.24 -14.59
CA ARG A 41 4.80 -8.62 -14.49
C ARG A 41 5.59 -9.57 -15.39
N LYS A 42 5.84 -9.19 -16.65
CA LYS A 42 6.65 -9.99 -17.59
C LYS A 42 8.08 -10.20 -17.09
N ALA A 43 8.62 -9.22 -16.38
CA ALA A 43 9.95 -9.29 -15.78
C ALA A 43 9.99 -10.03 -14.43
N ASN A 44 8.88 -10.59 -13.95
CA ASN A 44 8.74 -11.20 -12.62
C ASN A 44 9.09 -10.24 -11.47
N VAL A 45 8.83 -8.94 -11.64
CA VAL A 45 8.89 -7.98 -10.54
C VAL A 45 7.64 -8.18 -9.69
N VAL A 46 7.84 -8.39 -8.39
CA VAL A 46 6.73 -8.46 -7.43
C VAL A 46 6.17 -7.05 -7.25
N ILE A 47 4.87 -6.88 -7.50
CA ILE A 47 4.17 -5.62 -7.29
C ILE A 47 3.35 -5.77 -6.01
N ALA A 48 3.65 -4.98 -4.99
CA ALA A 48 2.86 -4.90 -3.77
C ALA A 48 1.94 -3.67 -3.87
N PRO A 49 0.61 -3.84 -4.00
CA PRO A 49 -0.26 -2.74 -4.36
C PRO A 49 -0.62 -1.82 -3.19
N ALA A 50 -0.99 -0.59 -3.53
CA ALA A 50 -1.14 0.50 -2.57
C ALA A 50 -2.32 0.35 -1.60
N MET A 51 -3.29 -0.52 -1.88
CA MET A 51 -4.34 -0.85 -0.89
C MET A 51 -3.75 -1.35 0.43
N ALA A 52 -2.62 -2.04 0.36
CA ALA A 52 -1.87 -2.47 1.53
C ALA A 52 -1.16 -1.29 2.23
N ALA A 53 -0.49 -0.43 1.47
CA ALA A 53 0.29 0.68 2.01
C ALA A 53 -0.58 1.83 2.61
N GLY A 54 -1.77 2.06 2.06
CA GLY A 54 -2.72 3.09 2.50
C GLY A 54 -3.66 2.67 3.64
N ALA A 55 -3.66 1.39 4.02
CA ALA A 55 -4.53 0.83 5.07
C ALA A 55 -4.35 1.52 6.43
N GLY A 56 -3.16 2.06 6.71
CA GLY A 56 -2.90 2.82 7.94
C GLY A 56 -3.74 4.09 8.07
N GLY A 57 -4.01 4.80 6.97
CA GLY A 57 -4.86 5.99 7.02
C GLY A 57 -6.33 5.65 7.24
N ILE A 58 -6.79 4.53 6.69
CA ILE A 58 -8.15 4.02 6.90
C ILE A 58 -8.31 3.57 8.35
N ALA A 59 -7.35 2.80 8.87
CA ALA A 59 -7.36 2.36 10.26
C ALA A 59 -7.25 3.52 11.26
N ALA A 60 -6.43 4.55 10.97
CA ALA A 60 -6.37 5.76 11.77
C ALA A 60 -7.73 6.50 11.77
N GLY A 61 -8.37 6.64 10.61
CA GLY A 61 -9.71 7.23 10.49
C GLY A 61 -10.79 6.44 11.24
N GLU A 62 -10.75 5.11 11.20
CA GLU A 62 -11.63 4.25 11.98
C GLU A 62 -11.42 4.44 13.49
N LEU A 63 -10.17 4.56 13.94
CA LEU A 63 -9.84 4.86 15.33
C LEU A 63 -10.31 6.26 15.76
N GLU A 64 -10.20 7.27 14.89
CA GLU A 64 -10.65 8.64 15.16
C GLU A 64 -12.19 8.77 15.25
N LEU A 65 -12.92 8.01 14.42
CA LEU A 65 -14.39 8.07 14.36
C LEU A 65 -15.09 7.20 15.41
N ASN A 66 -14.33 6.35 16.12
CA ASN A 66 -14.90 5.42 17.07
C ASN A 66 -15.24 6.11 18.40
N HIS A 67 -16.53 6.14 18.74
CA HIS A 67 -17.06 6.90 19.88
C HIS A 67 -16.60 6.37 21.24
N GLU A 68 -16.20 5.09 21.33
CA GLU A 68 -15.60 4.51 22.55
C GLU A 68 -14.16 5.00 22.79
N PHE A 69 -13.50 5.51 21.75
CA PHE A 69 -12.09 5.89 21.75
C PHE A 69 -11.92 7.38 22.10
N ASN A 70 -12.94 8.20 21.82
CA ASN A 70 -13.00 9.63 22.15
C ASN A 70 -13.04 9.93 23.66
N ILE A 71 -13.22 8.90 24.50
CA ILE A 71 -13.30 9.02 25.96
C ILE A 71 -11.94 8.69 26.63
N MET A 72 -10.97 8.15 25.87
CA MET A 72 -9.66 7.77 26.39
C MET A 72 -8.56 8.70 25.84
N GLN A 73 -7.82 9.37 26.72
CA GLN A 73 -6.55 9.99 26.34
C GLN A 73 -5.51 8.88 26.19
N TRP A 74 -5.11 8.59 24.97
CA TRP A 74 -4.07 7.61 24.71
C TRP A 74 -2.69 8.24 24.76
N SER A 75 -1.73 7.43 25.20
CA SER A 75 -0.33 7.70 24.91
C SER A 75 -0.07 7.48 23.40
N PRO A 76 0.89 8.20 22.79
CA PRO A 76 1.31 7.94 21.42
C PRO A 76 1.69 6.47 21.17
N GLU A 77 2.24 5.80 22.18
CA GLU A 77 2.67 4.40 22.12
C GLU A 77 1.49 3.42 22.05
N ASP A 78 0.41 3.67 22.80
CA ASP A 78 -0.82 2.87 22.73
C ASP A 78 -1.55 3.05 21.40
N PHE A 79 -1.50 4.27 20.84
CA PHE A 79 -2.06 4.57 19.52
C PHE A 79 -1.31 3.82 18.41
N GLU A 80 0.02 3.92 18.39
CA GLU A 80 0.86 3.21 17.42
C GLU A 80 0.67 1.69 17.50
N SER A 81 0.61 1.13 18.71
CA SER A 81 0.42 -0.31 18.92
C SER A 81 -0.91 -0.80 18.33
N LYS A 82 -1.98 -0.03 18.51
CA LYS A 82 -3.30 -0.39 17.94
C LYS A 82 -3.37 -0.17 16.44
N LEU A 83 -2.69 0.87 15.92
CA LEU A 83 -2.58 1.13 14.50
C LEU A 83 -1.83 0.01 13.77
N GLN A 84 -0.76 -0.53 14.37
CA GLN A 84 -0.02 -1.65 13.80
C GLN A 84 -0.86 -2.92 13.68
N VAL A 85 -1.66 -3.24 14.70
CA VAL A 85 -2.53 -4.42 14.70
C VAL A 85 -3.59 -4.31 13.60
N SER A 86 -4.29 -3.18 13.51
CA SER A 86 -5.32 -2.96 12.48
C SER A 86 -4.74 -2.89 11.06
N HIS A 87 -3.55 -2.30 10.90
CA HIS A 87 -2.84 -2.28 9.62
C HIS A 87 -2.51 -3.70 9.15
N LEU A 88 -2.02 -4.59 10.03
CA LEU A 88 -1.72 -5.98 9.70
C LEU A 88 -2.96 -6.79 9.30
N GLU A 89 -4.10 -6.57 9.95
CA GLU A 89 -5.36 -7.24 9.61
C GLU A 89 -5.88 -6.82 8.22
N CYS A 90 -5.82 -5.51 7.92
CA CYS A 90 -6.22 -4.96 6.61
C CYS A 90 -5.29 -5.44 5.47
N LEU A 91 -3.98 -5.55 5.75
CA LEU A 91 -3.01 -6.14 4.83
C LEU A 91 -3.38 -7.58 4.46
N LEU A 92 -3.71 -8.40 5.45
CA LEU A 92 -4.03 -9.81 5.23
C LEU A 92 -5.30 -9.99 4.38
N GLN A 93 -6.34 -9.19 4.62
CA GLN A 93 -7.57 -9.23 3.82
C GLN A 93 -7.35 -8.80 2.36
N ASN A 94 -6.54 -7.76 2.13
CA ASN A 94 -6.28 -7.23 0.79
C ASN A 94 -5.23 -8.00 -0.01
N LEU A 95 -4.28 -8.67 0.65
CA LEU A 95 -3.37 -9.62 -0.03
C LEU A 95 -4.13 -10.86 -0.51
N LEU A 96 -5.08 -11.39 0.28
CA LEU A 96 -5.89 -12.55 -0.11
C LEU A 96 -6.71 -12.28 -1.39
N MET A 97 -7.22 -11.06 -1.56
CA MET A 97 -7.98 -10.63 -2.75
C MET A 97 -7.13 -10.50 -4.03
N GLN A 98 -5.79 -10.54 -3.95
CA GLN A 98 -4.93 -10.52 -5.14
C GLN A 98 -4.58 -11.93 -5.66
N PHE A 99 -4.85 -12.97 -4.87
CA PHE A 99 -4.60 -14.37 -5.23
C PHE A 99 -5.87 -15.13 -5.63
N ILE A 100 -7.02 -14.46 -5.71
CA ILE A 100 -8.32 -14.97 -6.15
C ILE A 100 -8.75 -14.20 -7.41
#